data_AF-A0A7K2ZXI1-F1
#
_entry.id   AF-A0A7K2ZXI1-F1
#
_cell.length_a   1.000
_cell.length_b   1.000
_cell.length_c   1.000
_cell.angle_alpha   90.00
_cell.angle_beta   90.00
_cell.angle_gamma   90.00
#
_symmetry.space_group_name_H-M   'P 1'
#
loop_
_entity.id
_entity.type
_entity.pdbx_description
1 polymer ?
#
loop_
_entity_poly.entity_id
_entity_poly.type
_entity_poly.pdbx_seq_one_letter_code
_entity_poly.pdbx_strand_id
1 'polypeptide(L)'
;MGVPEVKPHAEVEQVWPRDGRIKVVGRLHGLDAARERGWRLTLTRRSRPDHVLRYDADLHGERFASEWSVADLAAYDGFSGAEQWDLHLTDGTRKLRVGRRLDDIRGKKAIMVYPQLAVPGADFGVQPYFTVEDNLSLECRS
;
A
#
# COMPACT_ATOMS: atom_id res chain seq x y z
N MET A 1 -9.39 -22.08 -26.16
CA MET A 1 -9.80 -21.69 -24.79
C MET A 1 -8.81 -20.62 -24.36
N GLY A 2 -9.19 -19.34 -24.43
CA GLY A 2 -8.29 -18.25 -24.06
C GLY A 2 -8.02 -18.30 -22.56
N VAL A 3 -6.76 -18.29 -22.15
CA VAL A 3 -6.40 -18.11 -20.73
C VAL A 3 -7.00 -16.77 -20.32
N PRO A 4 -7.78 -16.68 -19.22
CA PRO A 4 -8.32 -15.40 -18.79
C PRO A 4 -7.17 -14.41 -18.59
N GLU A 5 -7.26 -13.26 -19.28
CA GLU A 5 -6.27 -12.19 -19.17
C GLU A 5 -6.28 -11.69 -17.72
N VAL A 6 -5.22 -12.02 -16.98
CA VAL A 6 -5.07 -11.58 -15.59
C VAL A 6 -4.79 -10.09 -15.64
N LYS A 7 -5.76 -9.27 -15.21
CA LYS A 7 -5.54 -7.83 -15.09
C LYS A 7 -4.30 -7.57 -14.24
N PRO A 8 -3.40 -6.68 -14.68
CA PRO A 8 -2.20 -6.34 -13.93
C PRO A 8 -2.53 -5.93 -12.50
N HIS A 9 -1.84 -6.51 -11.52
CA HIS A 9 -2.03 -6.17 -10.12
C HIS A 9 -0.75 -6.32 -9.31
N ALA A 10 -0.68 -5.57 -8.21
CA ALA A 10 0.39 -5.66 -7.24
C ALA A 10 -0.12 -6.45 -6.02
N GLU A 11 0.32 -7.70 -5.93
CA GLU A 11 -0.04 -8.63 -4.86
C GLU A 11 0.93 -8.46 -3.69
N VAL A 12 0.44 -8.00 -2.54
CA VAL A 12 1.25 -7.89 -1.31
C VAL A 12 1.30 -9.25 -0.61
N GLU A 13 2.51 -9.73 -0.35
CA GLU A 13 2.77 -10.98 0.37
C GLU A 13 2.97 -10.72 1.87
N GLN A 14 3.64 -9.62 2.20
CA GLN A 14 4.05 -9.30 3.57
C GLN A 14 3.93 -7.80 3.85
N VAL A 15 3.47 -7.47 5.06
CA VAL A 15 3.41 -6.10 5.59
C VAL A 15 4.06 -6.11 6.98
N TRP A 16 5.06 -5.26 7.16
CA TRP A 16 5.88 -5.18 8.37
C TRP A 16 5.79 -3.76 8.97
N PRO A 17 4.79 -3.49 9.81
CA PRO A 17 4.71 -2.27 10.59
C PRO A 17 5.53 -2.42 11.88
N ARG A 18 6.69 -1.75 11.95
CA ARG A 18 7.59 -1.77 13.12
C ARG A 18 8.50 -0.55 13.12
N ASP A 19 8.97 -0.15 14.30
CA ASP A 19 10.02 0.87 14.45
C ASP A 19 9.72 2.21 13.73
N GLY A 20 8.46 2.63 13.73
CA GLY A 20 8.01 3.84 13.04
C GLY A 20 8.05 3.76 11.51
N ARG A 21 8.19 2.55 10.96
CA ARG A 21 8.23 2.29 9.51
C ARG A 21 7.22 1.23 9.12
N ILE A 22 6.79 1.31 7.86
CA ILE A 22 6.01 0.25 7.24
C ILE A 22 6.79 -0.22 6.02
N LYS A 23 7.08 -1.52 5.98
CA LYS A 23 7.64 -2.19 4.81
C LYS A 23 6.60 -3.10 4.19
N VAL A 24 6.45 -3.03 2.87
CA VAL A 24 5.63 -3.95 2.09
C VAL A 24 6.51 -4.72 1.12
N VAL A 25 6.21 -6.00 0.96
CA VAL A 25 6.86 -6.89 0.00
C VAL A 25 5.79 -7.67 -0.74
N GLY A 26 5.96 -7.83 -2.04
CA GLY A 26 4.97 -8.50 -2.86
C GLY A 26 5.47 -8.84 -4.26
N ARG A 27 4.53 -9.14 -5.17
CA ARG A 27 4.80 -9.40 -6.59
C ARG A 27 3.87 -8.64 -7.52
N LEU A 28 4.38 -8.30 -8.69
CA LEU A 28 3.59 -7.83 -9.81
C LEU A 28 3.15 -9.03 -10.65
N HIS A 29 1.85 -9.08 -10.97
CA HIS A 29 1.26 -10.11 -11.81
C HIS A 29 0.63 -9.49 -13.06
N GLY A 30 0.51 -10.27 -14.13
CA GLY A 30 -0.10 -9.84 -15.39
C GLY A 30 0.73 -8.82 -16.16
N LEU A 31 2.05 -8.78 -15.95
CA LEU A 31 2.95 -7.88 -16.66
C LEU A 31 4.14 -8.64 -17.26
N ASP A 32 4.19 -8.71 -18.59
CA ASP A 32 5.27 -9.41 -19.31
C ASP A 32 6.61 -8.63 -19.27
N ALA A 33 6.55 -7.30 -19.11
CA ALA A 33 7.70 -6.40 -19.24
C ALA A 33 7.88 -5.42 -18.05
N ALA A 34 7.39 -5.78 -16.85
CA ALA A 34 7.45 -4.89 -15.67
C ALA A 34 8.89 -4.49 -15.25
N ARG A 35 9.90 -5.25 -15.70
CA ARG A 35 11.24 -5.33 -15.09
C ARG A 35 12.13 -4.10 -15.30
N GLU A 36 11.81 -3.21 -16.24
CA GLU A 36 12.74 -2.14 -16.66
C GLU A 36 12.30 -0.71 -16.28
N ARG A 37 11.17 -0.54 -15.59
CA ARG A 37 10.66 0.79 -15.25
C ARG A 37 10.95 1.15 -13.81
N GLY A 38 11.20 2.44 -13.55
CA GLY A 38 11.31 2.99 -12.20
C GLY A 38 9.95 2.97 -11.50
N TRP A 39 9.64 1.88 -10.82
CA TRP A 39 8.41 1.75 -10.04
C TRP A 39 8.51 2.56 -8.75
N ARG A 40 7.40 3.19 -8.38
CA ARG A 40 7.25 3.91 -7.12
C ARG A 40 6.00 3.45 -6.39
N LEU A 41 6.08 3.41 -5.08
CA LEU A 41 4.92 3.30 -4.22
C LEU A 41 4.34 4.70 -3.99
N THR A 42 3.04 4.86 -4.23
CA THR A 42 2.31 6.08 -3.92
C THR A 42 1.29 5.80 -2.82
N LEU A 43 1.23 6.67 -1.81
CA LEU A 43 0.14 6.70 -0.83
C LEU A 43 -0.71 7.92 -1.18
N THR A 44 -1.95 7.69 -1.61
CA THR A 44 -2.90 8.75 -1.95
C THR A 44 -3.90 8.92 -0.81
N ARG A 45 -4.03 10.14 -0.28
CA ARG A 45 -5.02 10.46 0.74
C ARG A 45 -6.43 10.36 0.14
N ARG A 46 -7.34 9.66 0.79
CA ARG A 46 -8.67 9.40 0.22
C ARG A 46 -9.56 10.64 0.22
N SER A 47 -9.49 11.46 1.26
CA SER A 47 -10.27 12.71 1.34
C SER A 47 -9.74 13.83 0.43
N ARG A 48 -8.45 13.77 0.04
CA ARG A 48 -7.77 14.76 -0.82
C ARG A 48 -6.82 14.06 -1.81
N PRO A 49 -7.33 13.61 -2.98
CA PRO A 49 -6.54 12.80 -3.91
C PRO A 49 -5.31 13.47 -4.53
N ASP A 50 -5.19 14.79 -4.43
CA ASP A 50 -4.03 15.59 -4.79
C ASP A 50 -2.87 15.45 -3.78
N HIS A 51 -3.16 15.04 -2.54
CA HIS A 51 -2.15 14.73 -1.53
C HIS A 51 -1.61 13.31 -1.75
N VAL A 52 -0.40 13.25 -2.34
CA VAL A 52 0.27 11.98 -2.70
C VAL A 52 1.70 11.95 -2.20
N LEU A 53 1.98 11.03 -1.27
CA LEU A 53 3.34 10.66 -0.90
C LEU A 53 3.91 9.65 -1.91
N ARG A 54 5.21 9.73 -2.17
CA ARG A 54 5.90 8.89 -3.16
C ARG A 54 7.18 8.33 -2.57
N TYR A 55 7.37 7.03 -2.76
CA TYR A 55 8.53 6.28 -2.30
C TYR A 55 9.06 5.42 -3.44
N ASP A 56 10.35 5.13 -3.38
CA ASP A 56 10.95 4.17 -4.30
C ASP A 56 10.40 2.76 -4.02
N ALA A 57 10.28 1.98 -5.09
CA ALA A 57 9.94 0.57 -5.01
C ALA A 57 11.01 -0.24 -5.74
N ASP A 58 11.80 -0.99 -4.98
CA ASP A 58 12.84 -1.87 -5.51
C ASP A 58 12.17 -3.04 -6.23
N LEU A 59 12.48 -3.21 -7.52
CA LEU A 59 11.95 -4.30 -8.33
C LEU A 59 13.05 -5.28 -8.71
N HIS A 60 12.86 -6.54 -8.33
CA HIS A 60 13.74 -7.65 -8.72
C HIS A 60 12.89 -8.75 -9.37
N GLY A 61 12.91 -8.77 -10.70
CA GLY A 61 12.00 -9.60 -11.48
C GLY A 61 10.56 -9.13 -11.29
N GLU A 62 9.71 -9.98 -10.74
CA GLU A 62 8.33 -9.62 -10.38
C GLU A 62 8.19 -9.16 -8.94
N ARG A 63 9.22 -9.40 -8.10
CA ARG A 63 9.17 -9.07 -6.68
C ARG A 63 9.38 -7.58 -6.50
N PHE A 64 8.54 -6.96 -5.68
CA PHE A 64 8.72 -5.58 -5.24
C PHE A 64 8.94 -5.49 -3.73
N ALA A 65 9.68 -4.47 -3.31
CA ALA A 65 9.74 -4.03 -1.93
C ALA A 65 9.68 -2.50 -1.86
N SER A 66 9.01 -1.95 -0.85
CA SER A 66 9.06 -0.52 -0.54
C SER A 66 8.91 -0.35 0.96
N GLU A 67 9.58 0.66 1.50
CA GLU A 67 9.59 0.98 2.92
C GLU A 67 9.52 2.49 3.10
N TRP A 68 8.72 2.94 4.06
CA TRP A 68 8.55 4.37 4.36
C TRP A 68 8.42 4.63 5.86
N SER A 69 8.65 5.89 6.24
CA SER A 69 8.44 6.38 7.59
C SER A 69 6.98 6.77 7.81
N VAL A 70 6.39 6.41 8.95
CA VAL A 70 5.04 6.91 9.30
C VAL A 70 5.05 8.40 9.65
N ALA A 71 6.21 8.98 9.96
CA ALA A 71 6.35 10.41 10.22
C ALA A 71 5.98 11.27 9.00
N ASP A 72 6.13 10.74 7.78
CA ASP A 72 5.77 11.46 6.56
C ASP A 72 4.26 11.72 6.45
N LEU A 73 3.46 10.92 7.15
CA LEU A 73 2.00 11.11 7.22
C LEU A 73 1.61 12.26 8.16
N ALA A 74 2.48 12.65 9.11
CA ALA A 74 2.26 13.81 9.98
C ALA A 74 2.47 15.16 9.27
N ALA A 75 3.09 15.17 8.09
CA ALA A 75 3.21 16.39 7.28
C ALA A 75 1.85 16.94 6.82
N TYR A 76 0.77 16.19 7.02
CA TYR A 76 -0.58 16.58 6.65
C TYR A 76 -1.44 16.69 7.92
N ASP A 77 -1.55 17.91 8.42
CA ASP A 77 -2.41 18.28 9.53
C ASP A 77 -3.90 18.30 9.11
N GLY A 78 -4.78 18.36 10.12
CA GLY A 78 -6.18 18.77 9.92
C GLY A 78 -7.14 17.69 9.41
N PHE A 79 -7.12 16.48 9.97
CA PHE A 79 -8.27 15.57 9.86
C PHE A 79 -9.01 15.44 11.19
N SER A 80 -10.33 15.48 11.15
CA SER A 80 -11.18 15.15 12.29
C SER A 80 -11.57 13.66 12.21
N GLY A 81 -11.07 12.84 13.14
CA GLY A 81 -11.41 11.41 13.21
C GLY A 81 -10.42 10.51 12.47
N ALA A 82 -10.90 9.66 11.56
CA ALA A 82 -10.07 8.71 10.81
C ALA A 82 -9.81 9.19 9.38
N GLU A 83 -8.55 9.16 8.96
CA GLU A 83 -8.12 9.45 7.59
C GLU A 83 -7.53 8.21 6.92
N GLN A 84 -7.79 8.02 5.63
CA GLN A 84 -7.41 6.79 4.93
C GLN A 84 -6.46 7.09 3.76
N TRP A 85 -5.45 6.24 3.60
CA TRP A 85 -4.46 6.35 2.54
C TRP A 85 -4.42 5.07 1.70
N ASP A 86 -4.48 5.25 0.38
CA ASP A 86 -4.54 4.16 -0.58
C ASP A 86 -3.19 3.96 -1.28
N LEU A 87 -2.63 2.77 -1.11
CA LEU A 87 -1.37 2.34 -1.70
C LEU A 87 -1.53 1.91 -3.16
N HIS A 88 -0.66 2.43 -4.01
CA HIS A 88 -0.53 1.98 -5.39
C HIS A 88 0.94 1.86 -5.79
N LEU A 89 1.26 0.93 -6.69
CA LEU A 89 2.51 0.93 -7.42
C LEU A 89 2.31 1.60 -8.78
N THR A 90 3.25 2.45 -9.20
CA THR A 90 3.19 3.13 -10.49
C THR A 90 4.54 3.18 -11.18
N ASP A 91 4.54 2.98 -12.49
CA ASP A 91 5.68 3.20 -13.39
C ASP A 91 5.60 4.55 -14.12
N GLY A 92 4.70 5.45 -13.68
CA GLY A 92 4.37 6.72 -14.32
C GLY A 92 3.35 6.61 -15.46
N THR A 93 3.14 5.43 -16.03
CA THR A 93 2.12 5.17 -17.07
C THR A 93 0.93 4.37 -16.52
N ARG A 94 1.20 3.40 -15.65
CA ARG A 94 0.27 2.50 -14.98
C ARG A 94 0.20 2.85 -13.51
N LYS A 95 -0.97 2.60 -12.92
CA LYS A 95 -1.19 2.70 -11.49
C LYS A 95 -1.92 1.44 -11.02
N LEU A 96 -1.25 0.62 -10.23
CA LEU A 96 -1.74 -0.67 -9.77
C LEU A 96 -2.09 -0.56 -8.29
N ARG A 97 -3.33 -0.88 -7.93
CA ARG A 97 -3.74 -0.95 -6.52
C ARG A 97 -2.98 -2.08 -5.84
N VAL A 98 -2.32 -1.78 -4.71
CA VAL A 98 -1.69 -2.81 -3.89
C VAL A 98 -2.78 -3.51 -3.10
N GLY A 99 -2.83 -4.83 -3.19
CA GLY A 99 -3.83 -5.66 -2.52
C GLY A 99 -3.36 -7.11 -2.40
N ARG A 100 -4.21 -7.97 -1.84
CA ARG A 100 -3.92 -9.40 -1.70
C ARG A 100 -5.14 -10.20 -2.11
N ARG A 101 -5.21 -10.62 -3.37
CA ARG A 101 -6.40 -11.20 -3.99
C ARG A 101 -6.21 -12.64 -4.46
N LEU A 102 -4.98 -13.11 -4.57
CA LEU A 102 -4.63 -14.42 -5.15
C LEU A 102 -4.52 -15.55 -4.12
N ASP A 103 -4.64 -15.24 -2.84
CA ASP A 103 -4.77 -16.30 -1.84
C ASP A 103 -6.23 -16.75 -1.67
N ASP A 104 -6.41 -17.90 -1.02
CA ASP A 104 -7.73 -18.46 -0.71
C ASP A 104 -8.36 -17.82 0.55
N ILE A 105 -7.83 -16.70 1.02
CA ILE A 105 -8.27 -16.05 2.25
C ILE A 105 -9.31 -14.98 1.91
N ARG A 106 -10.57 -15.21 2.26
CA ARG A 106 -11.66 -14.22 2.11
C ARG A 106 -11.84 -13.41 3.39
N GLY A 107 -12.27 -12.15 3.24
CA GLY A 107 -12.63 -11.29 4.38
C GLY A 107 -11.43 -10.83 5.21
N LYS A 108 -10.29 -10.51 4.56
CA LYS A 108 -9.02 -10.19 5.25
C LYS A 108 -9.16 -9.06 6.26
N LYS A 109 -10.05 -8.10 6.00
CA LYS A 109 -10.36 -7.00 6.93
C LYS A 109 -10.75 -7.49 8.34
N ALA A 110 -11.40 -8.65 8.46
CA ALA A 110 -11.88 -9.17 9.74
C ALA A 110 -10.84 -10.04 10.48
N ILE A 111 -9.75 -10.44 9.82
CA ILE A 111 -8.81 -11.45 10.34
C ILE A 111 -7.35 -10.97 10.38
N MET A 112 -6.97 -10.02 9.51
CA MET A 112 -5.61 -9.47 9.48
C MET A 112 -5.57 -8.17 10.25
N VAL A 113 -5.07 -8.25 11.49
CA VAL A 113 -4.89 -7.11 12.38
C VAL A 113 -3.41 -6.79 12.47
N TYR A 114 -3.04 -5.59 12.05
CA TYR A 114 -1.69 -5.06 12.18
C TYR A 114 -1.59 -4.17 13.43
N PRO A 115 -0.44 -4.09 14.10
CA PRO A 115 -0.25 -3.12 15.18
C PRO A 115 -0.38 -1.68 14.64
N GLN A 116 -0.96 -0.80 15.47
CA GLN A 116 -0.95 0.63 15.22
C GLN A 116 0.43 1.20 15.60
N LEU A 117 1.02 1.98 14.71
CA LEU A 117 2.29 2.66 14.93
C LEU A 117 2.02 4.11 15.37
N ALA A 118 2.63 4.54 16.47
CA ALA A 118 2.62 5.94 16.87
C ALA A 118 3.41 6.79 15.86
N VAL A 119 2.92 8.00 15.58
CA VAL A 119 3.62 8.94 14.72
C VAL A 119 4.32 9.99 15.59
N PRO A 120 5.66 10.11 15.54
CA PRO A 120 6.38 11.08 16.36
C PRO A 120 5.88 12.51 16.13
N GLY A 121 5.48 13.19 17.22
CA GLY A 121 5.00 14.57 17.17
C GLY A 121 3.57 14.77 16.69
N ALA A 122 2.80 13.69 16.47
CA ALA A 122 1.38 13.76 16.14
C ALA A 122 0.51 13.09 17.22
N ASP A 123 -0.76 13.49 17.28
CA ASP A 123 -1.79 12.97 18.19
C ASP A 123 -2.55 11.76 17.62
N PHE A 124 -2.03 11.16 16.54
CA PHE A 124 -2.62 10.00 15.88
C PHE A 124 -1.61 8.88 15.67
N GLY A 125 -2.11 7.66 15.49
CA GLY A 125 -1.34 6.52 15.03
C GLY A 125 -1.78 6.05 13.64
N VAL A 126 -0.94 5.23 13.03
CA VAL A 126 -1.12 4.69 11.68
C VAL A 126 -1.23 3.18 11.74
N GLN A 127 -2.26 2.61 11.13
CA GLN A 127 -2.49 1.17 11.08
C GLN A 127 -2.70 0.70 9.64
N PRO A 128 -1.93 -0.27 9.13
CA PRO A 128 -2.26 -0.95 7.90
C PRO A 128 -3.54 -1.77 8.06
N TYR A 129 -4.36 -1.83 7.02
CA TYR A 129 -5.52 -2.71 6.99
C TYR A 129 -5.88 -3.11 5.55
N PHE A 130 -6.57 -4.24 5.41
CA PHE A 130 -7.17 -4.64 4.14
C PHE A 130 -8.60 -4.09 4.02
N THR A 131 -8.94 -3.53 2.86
CA THR A 131 -10.32 -3.13 2.54
C THR A 131 -11.21 -4.37 2.30
N VAL A 132 -12.51 -4.15 2.10
CA VAL A 132 -13.45 -5.22 1.72
C VAL A 132 -13.08 -5.86 0.37
N GLU A 133 -12.43 -5.12 -0.50
CA GLU A 133 -11.92 -5.58 -1.81
C GLU A 133 -10.51 -6.20 -1.72
N ASP A 134 -10.04 -6.48 -0.51
CA ASP A 134 -8.70 -6.96 -0.19
C ASP A 134 -7.57 -6.05 -0.72
N ASN A 135 -7.82 -4.73 -0.81
CA ASN A 135 -6.75 -3.76 -1.10
C ASN A 135 -6.05 -3.34 0.19
N LEU A 136 -4.73 -3.12 0.13
CA LEU A 136 -3.98 -2.61 1.28
C LEU A 136 -4.13 -1.08 1.37
N SER A 137 -4.52 -0.59 2.54
CA SER A 137 -4.62 0.83 2.88
C SER A 137 -4.01 1.09 4.25
N LEU A 138 -3.79 2.37 4.57
CA LEU A 138 -3.50 2.82 5.93
C LEU A 138 -4.69 3.58 6.47
N GLU A 139 -4.92 3.46 7.77
CA GLU A 139 -5.79 4.31 8.56
C GLU A 139 -4.94 5.14 9.52
N CYS A 140 -5.09 6.46 9.48
CA CYS A 140 -4.58 7.39 10.49
C CYS A 140 -5.73 7.72 11.43
N ARG A 141 -5.58 7.50 12.72
CA ARG A 141 -6.61 7.80 13.72
C ARG A 141 -6.00 8.22 15.05
N SER A 142 -6.65 9.16 15.73
CA SER A 142 -6.36 9.52 17.12
C SER A 142 -6.86 8.48 18.12
#